data_AF-A0A4Q5C6M5-F1
#
_entry.id   AF-A0A4Q5C6M5-F1
#
_cell.length_a   1.000
_cell.length_b   1.000
_cell.length_c   1.000
_cell.angle_alpha   90.00
_cell.angle_beta   90.00
_cell.angle_gamma   90.00
#
_symmetry.space_group_name_H-M   'P 1'
#
loop_
_entity.id
_entity.type
_entity.pdbx_description
1 polymer ?
#
loop_
_entity_poly.entity_id
_entity_poly.type
_entity_poly.pdbx_seq_one_letter_code
_entity_poly.pdbx_strand_id
1 'polypeptide(L)'
;MGMRPRYDESGKIIGAHNMIFDDISDQYKMQRVLIDKDIQEISYTAFMKQLRNAKVAEEFEDNNYYSREVISHLAIDYLYSALYLQKGIAEKRGKNVLSLYMIPCAYLCKHSVELKIKECLLEKYGEVENTHSLAKLWNRLDEKSVLHYEKLNSFIQELETIDKNEMALRYGVSVKLEPLQEDFIFDIDALLNNTKFFFNVVDEFIICKYRYKQKEK
;
A
#
# COMPACT_ATOMS: atom_id res chain seq x y z
N MET A 1 30.23 10.77 2.32
CA MET A 1 29.70 11.61 1.23
C MET A 1 30.83 12.22 0.42
N GLY A 2 31.24 11.53 -0.65
CA GLY A 2 32.18 12.08 -1.62
C GLY A 2 31.51 13.15 -2.49
N MET A 3 32.00 14.39 -2.42
CA MET A 3 31.57 15.46 -3.32
C MET A 3 32.12 15.22 -4.72
N ARG A 4 31.28 15.33 -5.75
CA ARG A 4 31.70 15.22 -7.15
C ARG A 4 31.58 16.53 -7.90
N PRO A 5 32.59 16.93 -8.68
CA PRO A 5 32.53 18.13 -9.49
C PRO A 5 31.45 18.03 -10.57
N ARG A 6 30.81 19.15 -10.88
CA ARG A 6 29.94 19.35 -12.03
C ARG A 6 30.64 20.22 -13.04
N TYR A 7 30.54 19.84 -14.30
CA TYR A 7 31.17 20.54 -15.42
C TYR A 7 30.10 21.14 -16.32
N ASP A 8 30.37 22.30 -16.91
CA ASP A 8 29.58 22.81 -18.03
C ASP A 8 29.97 22.12 -19.35
N GLU A 9 29.29 22.50 -20.44
CA GLU A 9 29.53 21.98 -21.79
C GLU A 9 30.97 22.23 -22.30
N SER A 10 31.69 23.20 -21.71
CA SER A 10 33.09 23.51 -22.04
C SER A 10 34.10 22.72 -21.19
N GLY A 11 33.63 21.89 -20.26
CA GLY A 11 34.47 21.13 -19.33
C GLY A 11 35.00 21.96 -18.15
N LYS A 12 34.45 23.16 -17.90
CA LYS A 12 34.81 23.97 -16.74
C LYS A 12 34.00 23.55 -15.53
N ILE A 13 34.65 23.43 -14.37
CA ILE A 13 33.96 23.14 -13.10
C ILE A 13 33.04 24.32 -12.75
N ILE A 14 31.75 24.03 -12.64
CA ILE A 14 30.70 24.99 -12.26
C ILE A 14 30.14 24.73 -10.86
N GLY A 15 30.56 23.65 -10.21
CA GLY A 15 30.21 23.37 -8.82
C GLY A 15 30.55 21.95 -8.40
N ALA A 16 29.98 21.53 -7.27
CA ALA A 16 30.01 20.14 -6.81
C ALA A 16 28.61 19.70 -6.37
N HIS A 17 28.41 18.39 -6.25
CA HIS A 17 27.20 17.81 -5.67
C HIS A 17 27.57 16.60 -4.80
N ASN A 18 26.76 16.34 -3.78
CA ASN A 18 26.84 15.11 -3.00
C ASN A 18 26.14 14.00 -3.77
N MET A 19 26.82 12.85 -3.90
CA MET A 19 26.16 11.64 -4.36
C MET A 19 25.13 11.20 -3.31
N ILE A 20 23.92 10.85 -3.77
CA ILE A 20 22.83 10.41 -2.89
C ILE A 20 23.17 9.06 -2.24
N PHE A 21 23.76 8.15 -3.02
CA PHE A 21 24.22 6.82 -2.60
C PHE A 21 25.70 6.69 -2.98
N ASP A 22 26.59 7.20 -2.12
CA ASP A 22 28.03 7.19 -2.36
C ASP A 22 28.70 5.84 -2.02
N ASP A 23 27.93 4.92 -1.42
CA ASP A 23 28.26 3.52 -1.21
C ASP A 23 28.24 2.70 -2.51
N ILE A 24 27.57 3.18 -3.56
CA ILE A 24 27.54 2.56 -4.88
C ILE A 24 28.56 3.21 -5.81
N SER A 25 29.47 2.39 -6.35
CA SER A 25 30.50 2.84 -7.29
C SER A 25 29.92 3.22 -8.65
N ASP A 26 30.51 4.22 -9.32
CA ASP A 26 30.21 4.52 -10.74
C ASP A 26 30.57 3.40 -11.70
N GLN A 27 31.47 2.53 -11.25
CA GLN A 27 31.87 1.34 -12.01
C GLN A 27 30.95 0.15 -11.73
N TYR A 28 29.88 0.35 -10.94
CA TYR A 28 28.88 -0.68 -10.71
C TYR A 28 28.28 -1.13 -12.04
N LYS A 29 28.43 -2.43 -12.31
CA LYS A 29 27.82 -3.06 -13.48
C LYS A 29 26.41 -3.46 -13.10
N MET A 30 25.43 -2.73 -13.64
CA MET A 30 24.01 -3.02 -13.46
C MET A 30 23.73 -4.51 -13.68
N GLN A 31 23.15 -5.14 -12.67
CA GLN A 31 22.84 -6.56 -12.68
C GLN A 31 21.44 -6.80 -13.25
N ARG A 32 21.22 -8.00 -13.78
CA ARG A 32 19.89 -8.43 -14.22
C ARG A 32 19.00 -8.63 -12.99
N VAL A 33 17.91 -7.87 -12.90
CA VAL A 33 16.91 -7.99 -11.81
C VAL A 33 15.94 -9.14 -12.06
N LEU A 34 15.72 -9.50 -13.33
CA LEU A 34 14.93 -10.67 -13.73
C LEU A 34 15.79 -11.94 -13.66
N ILE A 35 15.73 -12.62 -12.54
CA ILE A 35 16.51 -13.79 -12.17
C ILE A 35 15.72 -15.09 -12.42
N ASP A 36 16.43 -16.16 -12.75
CA ASP A 36 15.82 -17.50 -12.86
C ASP A 36 15.48 -18.05 -11.46
N LYS A 37 14.69 -19.12 -11.40
CA LYS A 37 13.96 -19.62 -10.21
C LYS A 37 14.82 -20.03 -8.99
N ASP A 38 16.13 -19.83 -9.03
CA ASP A 38 17.09 -20.30 -8.03
C ASP A 38 17.29 -19.33 -6.85
N ILE A 39 16.59 -18.18 -6.82
CA ILE A 39 16.64 -17.21 -5.71
C ILE A 39 15.45 -17.40 -4.76
N GLN A 40 15.75 -17.37 -3.45
CA GLN A 40 14.90 -17.83 -2.35
C GLN A 40 13.86 -16.81 -1.85
N GLU A 41 13.90 -15.58 -2.32
CA GLU A 41 12.98 -14.52 -1.88
C GLU A 41 11.65 -14.65 -2.63
N ILE A 42 10.66 -15.26 -1.97
CA ILE A 42 9.35 -15.57 -2.57
C ILE A 42 8.30 -14.69 -1.90
N SER A 43 7.63 -13.84 -2.68
CA SER A 43 6.43 -13.13 -2.21
C SER A 43 5.25 -14.11 -2.09
N TYR A 44 4.26 -13.80 -1.24
CA TYR A 44 3.07 -14.65 -1.11
C TYR A 44 2.37 -14.87 -2.47
N THR A 45 2.31 -13.84 -3.31
CA THR A 45 1.81 -13.95 -4.69
C THR A 45 2.59 -14.97 -5.52
N ALA A 46 3.93 -14.98 -5.42
CA ALA A 46 4.75 -15.95 -6.13
C ALA A 46 4.55 -17.37 -5.58
N PHE A 47 4.42 -17.52 -4.26
CA PHE A 47 4.09 -18.78 -3.61
C PHE A 47 2.73 -19.33 -4.10
N MET A 48 1.68 -18.51 -4.09
CA MET A 48 0.35 -18.89 -4.59
C MET A 48 0.37 -19.30 -6.07
N LYS A 49 1.14 -18.62 -6.91
CA LYS A 49 1.34 -19.03 -8.31
C LYS A 49 2.00 -20.39 -8.43
N GLN A 50 2.98 -20.69 -7.58
CA GLN A 50 3.64 -22.00 -7.57
C GLN A 50 2.66 -23.11 -7.16
N LEU A 51 1.88 -22.91 -6.09
CA LEU A 51 0.86 -23.88 -5.67
C LEU A 51 -0.17 -24.15 -6.77
N ARG A 52 -0.69 -23.09 -7.40
CA ARG A 52 -1.63 -23.18 -8.52
C ARG A 52 -1.04 -23.93 -9.72
N ASN A 53 0.18 -23.59 -10.12
CA ASN A 53 0.85 -24.24 -11.26
C ASN A 53 1.19 -25.71 -10.98
N ALA A 54 1.52 -26.05 -9.74
CA ALA A 54 1.78 -27.41 -9.30
C ALA A 54 0.48 -28.23 -9.08
N LYS A 55 -0.70 -27.59 -9.16
CA LYS A 55 -2.01 -28.22 -8.97
C LYS A 55 -2.10 -29.01 -7.66
N VAL A 56 -1.59 -28.42 -6.58
CA VAL A 56 -1.52 -29.09 -5.28
C VAL A 56 -2.90 -29.41 -4.68
N ALA A 57 -3.92 -28.60 -5.03
CA ALA A 57 -5.33 -28.85 -4.72
C ALA A 57 -6.24 -28.07 -5.70
N GLU A 58 -7.49 -28.54 -5.87
CA GLU A 58 -8.48 -27.95 -6.79
C GLU A 58 -8.83 -26.49 -6.44
N GLU A 59 -8.83 -26.14 -5.15
CA GLU A 59 -9.14 -24.79 -4.67
C GLU A 59 -8.19 -23.71 -5.24
N PHE A 60 -6.92 -24.05 -5.47
CA PHE A 60 -5.96 -23.10 -6.06
C PHE A 60 -6.21 -22.83 -7.54
N GLU A 61 -6.96 -23.69 -8.22
CA GLU A 61 -7.36 -23.47 -9.61
C GLU A 61 -8.55 -22.49 -9.72
N ASP A 62 -9.34 -22.34 -8.65
CA ASP A 62 -10.45 -21.40 -8.57
C ASP A 62 -9.96 -19.93 -8.48
N ASN A 63 -10.42 -19.11 -9.42
CA ASN A 63 -10.00 -17.70 -9.49
C ASN A 63 -10.47 -16.89 -8.28
N ASN A 64 -11.61 -17.22 -7.69
CA ASN A 64 -12.15 -16.47 -6.55
C ASN A 64 -11.36 -16.79 -5.29
N TYR A 65 -11.10 -18.06 -5.00
CA TYR A 65 -10.20 -18.48 -3.92
C TYR A 65 -8.81 -17.87 -4.08
N TYR A 66 -8.17 -18.05 -5.25
CA TYR A 66 -6.84 -17.52 -5.51
C TYR A 66 -6.78 -16.00 -5.31
N SER A 67 -7.75 -15.25 -5.85
CA SER A 67 -7.75 -13.79 -5.78
C SER A 67 -7.97 -13.29 -4.35
N ARG A 68 -8.85 -13.93 -3.58
CA ARG A 68 -9.10 -13.62 -2.17
C ARG A 68 -7.84 -13.82 -1.33
N GLU A 69 -7.20 -14.98 -1.46
CA GLU A 69 -5.97 -15.29 -0.72
C GLU A 69 -4.85 -14.28 -0.99
N VAL A 70 -4.61 -13.97 -2.27
CA VAL A 70 -3.56 -13.03 -2.66
C VAL A 70 -3.87 -11.62 -2.18
N ILE A 71 -5.11 -11.13 -2.33
CA ILE A 71 -5.49 -9.77 -1.91
C ILE A 71 -5.44 -9.63 -0.38
N SER A 72 -5.92 -10.63 0.36
CA SER A 72 -5.90 -10.65 1.83
C SER A 72 -4.47 -10.51 2.36
N HIS A 73 -3.55 -11.33 1.84
CA HIS A 73 -2.15 -11.30 2.23
C HIS A 73 -1.45 -10.01 1.81
N LEU A 74 -1.68 -9.51 0.58
CA LEU A 74 -1.10 -8.23 0.16
C LEU A 74 -1.59 -7.07 1.04
N ALA A 75 -2.87 -7.03 1.40
CA ALA A 75 -3.40 -6.01 2.32
C ALA A 75 -2.62 -6.00 3.65
N ILE A 76 -2.33 -7.19 4.17
CA ILE A 76 -1.53 -7.38 5.40
C ILE A 76 -0.08 -6.95 5.18
N ASP A 77 0.58 -7.39 4.11
CA ASP A 77 1.97 -7.04 3.78
C ASP A 77 2.18 -5.52 3.76
N TYR A 78 1.25 -4.79 3.15
CA TYR A 78 1.28 -3.33 3.11
C TYR A 78 1.10 -2.69 4.49
N LEU A 79 0.17 -3.19 5.31
CA LEU A 79 -0.03 -2.69 6.67
C LEU A 79 1.21 -2.95 7.56
N TYR A 80 1.80 -4.15 7.48
CA TYR A 80 3.03 -4.46 8.22
C TYR A 80 4.22 -3.62 7.75
N SER A 81 4.32 -3.36 6.45
CA SER A 81 5.32 -2.44 5.89
C SER A 81 5.12 -1.02 6.43
N ALA A 82 3.88 -0.53 6.51
CA ALA A 82 3.57 0.78 7.11
C ALA A 82 3.97 0.82 8.60
N LEU A 83 3.68 -0.23 9.36
CA LEU A 83 4.11 -0.35 10.77
C LEU A 83 5.64 -0.32 10.90
N TYR A 84 6.37 -0.92 9.96
CA TYR A 84 7.84 -0.84 9.95
C TYR A 84 8.32 0.59 9.70
N LEU A 85 7.76 1.28 8.70
CA LEU A 85 8.10 2.67 8.40
C LEU A 85 7.79 3.63 9.56
N GLN A 86 6.69 3.38 10.30
CA GLN A 86 6.32 4.19 11.45
C GLN A 86 7.39 4.22 12.53
N LYS A 87 8.16 3.14 12.73
CA LYS A 87 9.28 3.12 13.68
C LYS A 87 10.31 4.18 13.33
N GLY A 88 10.67 4.29 12.05
CA GLY A 88 11.59 5.32 11.57
C GLY A 88 11.04 6.75 11.68
N ILE A 89 9.72 6.93 11.61
CA ILE A 89 9.06 8.22 11.87
C ILE A 89 9.16 8.56 13.36
N ALA A 90 8.82 7.61 14.24
CA ALA A 90 8.81 7.78 15.68
C ALA A 90 10.20 8.12 16.23
N GLU A 91 11.24 7.44 15.76
CA GLU A 91 12.64 7.70 16.15
C GLU A 91 13.13 9.12 15.86
N LYS A 92 12.53 9.78 14.86
CA LYS A 92 12.89 11.15 14.42
C LYS A 92 11.94 12.22 14.97
N ARG A 93 10.86 11.83 15.66
CA ARG A 93 9.83 12.75 16.16
C ARG A 93 10.41 13.75 17.16
N GLY A 94 9.96 15.00 17.07
CA GLY A 94 10.38 16.08 17.97
C GLY A 94 11.79 16.63 17.73
N LYS A 95 12.56 16.07 16.78
CA LYS A 95 13.93 16.52 16.47
C LYS A 95 13.99 17.67 15.45
N ASN A 96 12.84 18.22 15.04
CA ASN A 96 12.72 19.18 13.93
C ASN A 96 13.40 18.69 12.62
N VAL A 97 13.35 17.37 12.39
CA VAL A 97 13.93 16.71 11.22
C VAL A 97 12.80 16.25 10.30
N LEU A 98 12.92 16.55 9.01
CA LEU A 98 12.03 16.02 7.97
C LEU A 98 12.07 14.49 7.96
N SER A 99 10.91 13.85 8.08
CA SER A 99 10.80 12.40 7.95
C SER A 99 10.66 11.98 6.49
N LEU A 100 11.52 11.08 6.04
CA LEU A 100 11.47 10.49 4.69
C LEU A 100 10.39 9.40 4.55
N TYR A 101 9.73 9.03 5.63
CA TYR A 101 8.85 7.86 5.69
C TYR A 101 7.36 8.21 5.83
N MET A 102 7.01 9.49 6.05
CA MET A 102 5.62 9.92 6.28
C MET A 102 4.70 9.57 5.11
N ILE A 103 5.03 10.04 3.90
CA ILE A 103 4.21 9.82 2.71
C ILE A 103 4.16 8.34 2.32
N PRO A 104 5.28 7.60 2.25
CA PRO A 104 5.24 6.16 2.01
C PRO A 104 4.40 5.41 3.04
N CYS A 105 4.52 5.72 4.34
CA CYS A 105 3.72 5.08 5.38
C CYS A 105 2.21 5.31 5.19
N ALA A 106 1.81 6.54 4.88
CA ALA A 106 0.41 6.88 4.62
C ALA A 106 -0.13 6.18 3.37
N TYR A 107 0.67 6.15 2.29
CA TYR A 107 0.31 5.44 1.05
C TYR A 107 0.05 3.96 1.30
N LEU A 108 0.94 3.29 2.06
CA LEU A 108 0.78 1.87 2.39
C LEU A 108 -0.47 1.63 3.24
N CYS A 109 -0.81 2.52 4.17
CA CYS A 109 -2.06 2.44 4.93
C CYS A 109 -3.27 2.53 4.00
N LYS A 110 -3.34 3.57 3.15
CA LYS A 110 -4.43 3.74 2.16
C LYS A 110 -4.58 2.49 1.28
N HIS A 111 -3.46 2.00 0.75
CA HIS A 111 -3.48 0.86 -0.16
C HIS A 111 -3.88 -0.44 0.53
N SER A 112 -3.46 -0.64 1.79
CA SER A 112 -3.91 -1.77 2.61
C SER A 112 -5.43 -1.75 2.83
N VAL A 113 -6.02 -0.58 3.10
CA VAL A 113 -7.47 -0.39 3.26
C VAL A 113 -8.19 -0.67 1.94
N GLU A 114 -7.67 -0.18 0.81
CA GLU A 114 -8.22 -0.47 -0.52
C GLU A 114 -8.33 -1.97 -0.77
N LEU A 115 -7.24 -2.71 -0.54
CA LEU A 115 -7.19 -4.15 -0.74
C LEU A 115 -8.11 -4.88 0.24
N LYS A 116 -8.20 -4.44 1.49
CA LYS A 116 -9.11 -5.04 2.48
C LYS A 116 -10.58 -4.85 2.11
N ILE A 117 -10.97 -3.69 1.55
CA ILE A 117 -12.33 -3.50 1.01
C ILE A 117 -12.56 -4.41 -0.22
N LYS A 118 -11.56 -4.55 -1.09
CA LYS A 118 -11.65 -5.47 -2.25
C LYS A 118 -11.80 -6.93 -1.81
N GLU A 119 -11.12 -7.35 -0.76
CA GLU A 119 -11.36 -8.67 -0.13
C GLU A 119 -12.82 -8.80 0.31
N CYS A 120 -13.37 -7.81 1.02
CA CYS A 120 -14.76 -7.82 1.46
C CYS A 120 -15.75 -7.94 0.29
N LEU A 121 -15.50 -7.22 -0.80
CA LEU A 121 -16.31 -7.29 -2.03
C LEU A 121 -16.24 -8.67 -2.69
N LEU A 122 -15.05 -9.28 -2.76
CA LEU A 122 -14.89 -10.65 -3.26
C LEU A 122 -15.63 -11.66 -2.40
N GLU A 123 -15.60 -11.53 -1.07
CA GLU A 123 -16.35 -12.45 -0.20
C GLU A 123 -17.86 -12.30 -0.36
N LYS A 124 -18.34 -11.06 -0.52
CA LYS A 124 -19.78 -10.79 -0.60
C LYS A 124 -20.37 -11.08 -1.98
N TYR A 125 -19.65 -10.72 -3.05
CA TYR A 125 -20.19 -10.72 -4.42
C TYR A 125 -19.41 -11.61 -5.39
N GLY A 126 -18.19 -12.03 -5.06
CA GLY A 126 -17.32 -12.79 -5.97
C GLY A 126 -16.67 -11.94 -7.07
N GLU A 127 -16.83 -10.61 -7.04
CA GLU A 127 -16.29 -9.69 -8.04
C GLU A 127 -15.90 -8.33 -7.43
N VAL A 128 -15.04 -7.60 -8.13
CA VAL A 128 -14.53 -6.28 -7.73
C VAL A 128 -14.45 -5.36 -8.94
N GLU A 129 -14.91 -4.12 -8.77
CA GLU A 129 -14.77 -3.08 -9.80
C GLU A 129 -13.32 -2.59 -9.92
N ASN A 130 -12.91 -2.27 -11.16
CA ASN A 130 -11.59 -1.69 -11.42
C ASN A 130 -11.55 -0.20 -11.06
N THR A 131 -11.51 0.09 -9.77
CA THR A 131 -11.34 1.42 -9.23
C THR A 131 -10.41 1.41 -8.01
N HIS A 132 -9.85 2.58 -7.72
CA HIS A 132 -8.98 2.81 -6.56
C HIS A 132 -9.55 3.84 -5.57
N SER A 133 -10.75 4.36 -5.86
CA SER A 133 -11.47 5.25 -4.94
C SER A 133 -12.03 4.42 -3.79
N LEU A 134 -11.57 4.68 -2.57
CA LEU A 134 -12.04 3.98 -1.37
C LEU A 134 -13.52 4.27 -1.15
N ALA A 135 -13.95 5.52 -1.35
CA ALA A 135 -15.34 5.90 -1.21
C ALA A 135 -16.26 5.10 -2.15
N LYS A 136 -15.86 4.90 -3.42
CA LYS A 136 -16.64 4.09 -4.37
C LYS A 136 -16.71 2.62 -3.94
N LEU A 137 -15.57 2.03 -3.57
CA LEU A 137 -15.50 0.63 -3.13
C LEU A 137 -16.32 0.41 -1.85
N TRP A 138 -16.21 1.32 -0.87
CA TRP A 138 -16.95 1.28 0.39
C TRP A 138 -18.46 1.40 0.18
N ASN A 139 -18.91 2.33 -0.67
CA ASN A 139 -20.31 2.47 -1.02
C ASN A 139 -20.87 1.24 -1.73
N ARG A 140 -20.07 0.59 -2.61
CA ARG A 140 -20.45 -0.65 -3.30
C ARG A 140 -20.63 -1.82 -2.33
N LEU A 141 -19.85 -1.84 -1.25
CA LEU A 141 -19.96 -2.88 -0.22
C LEU A 141 -21.34 -2.84 0.45
N ASP A 142 -21.92 -1.65 0.63
CA ASP A 142 -23.27 -1.41 1.16
C ASP A 142 -23.55 -2.18 2.46
N GLU A 143 -22.66 -2.03 3.44
CA GLU A 143 -22.71 -2.71 4.75
C GLU A 143 -23.06 -1.75 5.89
N LYS A 144 -24.12 -0.94 5.71
CA LYS A 144 -24.56 0.06 6.70
C LYS A 144 -24.91 -0.51 8.07
N SER A 145 -25.18 -1.81 8.14
CA SER A 145 -25.47 -2.54 9.39
C SER A 145 -24.25 -2.96 10.20
N VAL A 146 -23.03 -2.80 9.66
CA VAL A 146 -21.80 -3.20 10.35
C VAL A 146 -21.58 -2.35 11.59
N LEU A 147 -21.08 -2.99 12.65
CA LEU A 147 -20.74 -2.32 13.89
C LEU A 147 -19.75 -1.17 13.61
N HIS A 148 -19.99 0.00 14.18
CA HIS A 148 -19.18 1.20 13.96
C HIS A 148 -19.17 1.79 12.54
N TYR A 149 -20.16 1.44 11.69
CA TYR A 149 -20.24 1.91 10.30
C TYR A 149 -19.93 3.41 10.13
N GLU A 150 -20.56 4.30 10.90
CA GLU A 150 -20.34 5.75 10.78
C GLU A 150 -18.88 6.18 11.01
N LYS A 151 -18.19 5.52 11.96
CA LYS A 151 -16.77 5.80 12.22
C LYS A 151 -15.89 5.31 11.08
N LEU A 152 -16.16 4.12 10.57
CA LEU A 152 -15.44 3.57 9.42
C LEU A 152 -15.67 4.43 8.18
N ASN A 153 -16.92 4.84 7.93
CA ASN A 153 -17.28 5.71 6.83
C ASN A 153 -16.53 7.05 6.91
N SER A 154 -16.50 7.70 8.08
CA SER A 154 -15.71 8.92 8.29
C SER A 154 -14.24 8.70 7.98
N PHE A 155 -13.64 7.62 8.50
CA PHE A 155 -12.25 7.27 8.24
C PHE A 155 -11.95 7.05 6.74
N ILE A 156 -12.85 6.39 6.00
CA ILE A 156 -12.73 6.22 4.55
C ILE A 156 -12.78 7.57 3.82
N GLN A 157 -13.67 8.48 4.21
CA GLN A 157 -13.74 9.81 3.60
C GLN A 157 -12.49 10.66 3.91
N GLU A 158 -11.94 10.55 5.12
CA GLU A 158 -10.66 11.19 5.48
C GLU A 158 -9.51 10.66 4.62
N LEU A 159 -9.41 9.33 4.45
CA LEU A 159 -8.40 8.72 3.58
C LEU A 159 -8.53 9.15 2.12
N GLU A 160 -9.75 9.24 1.59
CA GLU A 160 -10.01 9.72 0.23
C GLU A 160 -9.62 11.21 0.08
N THR A 161 -9.83 12.01 1.14
CA THR A 161 -9.43 13.42 1.17
C THR A 161 -7.91 13.57 1.22
N ILE A 162 -7.25 12.77 2.06
CA ILE A 162 -5.79 12.71 2.15
C ILE A 162 -5.19 12.31 0.80
N ASP A 163 -5.79 11.36 0.08
CA ASP A 163 -5.33 10.88 -1.22
C ASP A 163 -6.23 11.33 -2.37
N LYS A 164 -6.39 12.66 -2.56
CA LYS A 164 -7.24 13.28 -3.59
C LYS A 164 -7.01 12.71 -4.99
N ASN A 165 -7.79 11.68 -5.34
CA ASN A 165 -7.61 10.88 -6.56
C ASN A 165 -6.16 10.43 -6.77
N GLU A 166 -5.54 9.82 -5.75
CA GLU A 166 -4.22 9.20 -5.91
C GLU A 166 -3.04 10.17 -6.06
N MET A 167 -3.28 11.47 -5.92
CA MET A 167 -2.29 12.49 -6.26
C MET A 167 -1.38 12.86 -5.08
N ALA A 168 -1.99 13.11 -3.93
CA ALA A 168 -1.30 13.64 -2.76
C ALA A 168 -0.23 12.68 -2.22
N LEU A 169 -0.55 11.39 -2.15
CA LEU A 169 0.36 10.40 -1.58
C LEU A 169 1.36 9.80 -2.59
N ARG A 170 1.22 10.10 -3.89
CA ARG A 170 2.07 9.51 -4.96
C ARG A 170 2.92 10.54 -5.67
N TYR A 171 2.32 11.66 -6.07
CA TYR A 171 2.96 12.64 -6.93
C TYR A 171 3.23 13.95 -6.19
N GLY A 172 2.37 14.34 -5.24
CA GLY A 172 2.45 15.63 -4.53
C GLY A 172 2.24 16.85 -5.44
N VAL A 173 1.88 16.63 -6.71
CA VAL A 173 1.65 17.66 -7.72
C VAL A 173 0.46 17.30 -8.61
N SER A 174 -0.14 18.32 -9.24
CA SER A 174 -1.24 18.15 -10.18
C SER A 174 -0.78 17.54 -11.50
N VAL A 175 -1.75 17.10 -12.33
CA VAL A 175 -1.48 16.67 -13.72
C VAL A 175 -0.84 17.81 -14.54
N LYS A 176 -1.05 19.06 -14.13
CA LYS A 176 -0.43 20.26 -14.73
C LYS A 176 0.91 20.63 -14.07
N LEU A 177 1.44 19.78 -13.20
CA LEU A 177 2.68 19.98 -12.42
C LEU A 177 2.61 21.18 -11.46
N GLU A 178 1.41 21.50 -10.98
CA GLU A 178 1.20 22.57 -10.02
C GLU A 178 1.18 22.00 -8.59
N PRO A 179 1.61 22.77 -7.57
CA PRO A 179 1.47 22.35 -6.17
C PRO A 179 0.03 22.05 -5.83
N LEU A 180 -0.20 20.91 -5.16
CA LEU A 180 -1.51 20.61 -4.60
C LEU A 180 -1.81 21.62 -3.49
N GLN A 181 -2.99 22.23 -3.56
CA GLN A 181 -3.48 23.12 -2.52
C GLN A 181 -4.20 22.27 -1.49
N GLU A 182 -3.48 21.90 -0.43
CA GLU A 182 -3.98 21.13 0.70
C GLU A 182 -3.89 22.01 1.95
N ASP A 183 -4.98 22.08 2.71
CA ASP A 183 -5.09 22.84 3.96
C ASP A 183 -5.11 21.94 5.20
N PHE A 184 -4.77 20.66 5.03
CA PHE A 184 -4.78 19.66 6.10
C PHE A 184 -3.39 19.17 6.47
N ILE A 185 -3.29 18.65 7.70
CA ILE A 185 -2.21 17.82 8.19
C ILE A 185 -2.84 16.56 8.78
N PHE A 186 -2.14 15.43 8.75
CA PHE A 186 -2.66 14.17 9.28
C PHE A 186 -1.69 13.53 10.27
N ASP A 187 -2.27 12.87 11.29
CA ASP A 187 -1.55 12.11 12.29
C ASP A 187 -1.33 10.68 11.78
N ILE A 188 -0.06 10.32 11.56
CA ILE A 188 0.32 9.00 11.05
C ILE A 188 0.03 7.87 12.05
N ASP A 189 0.09 8.13 13.36
CA ASP A 189 -0.19 7.11 14.37
C ASP A 189 -1.69 6.85 14.44
N ALA A 190 -2.50 7.91 14.36
CA ALA A 190 -3.95 7.79 14.25
C ALA A 190 -4.35 7.04 12.98
N LEU A 191 -3.76 7.38 11.83
CA LEU A 191 -3.99 6.67 10.57
C LEU A 191 -3.70 5.17 10.68
N LEU A 192 -2.57 4.78 11.28
CA LEU A 192 -2.23 3.37 11.50
C LEU A 192 -3.17 2.66 12.47
N ASN A 193 -3.53 3.31 13.58
CA ASN A 193 -4.45 2.75 14.56
C ASN A 193 -5.86 2.58 13.98
N ASN A 194 -6.33 3.55 13.21
CA ASN A 194 -7.61 3.48 12.51
C ASN A 194 -7.58 2.40 11.42
N THR A 195 -6.46 2.22 10.72
CA THR A 195 -6.29 1.13 9.74
C THR A 195 -6.36 -0.24 10.40
N LYS A 196 -5.66 -0.44 11.52
CA LYS A 196 -5.73 -1.68 12.31
C LYS A 196 -7.14 -1.95 12.82
N PHE A 197 -7.81 -0.92 13.34
CA PHE A 197 -9.19 -1.03 13.79
C PHE A 197 -10.15 -1.36 12.65
N PHE A 198 -10.01 -0.70 11.49
CA PHE A 198 -10.77 -0.99 10.28
C PHE A 198 -10.63 -2.46 9.90
N PHE A 199 -9.40 -2.99 9.85
CA PHE A 199 -9.13 -4.40 9.56
C PHE A 199 -9.89 -5.33 10.51
N ASN A 200 -9.82 -5.12 11.82
CA ASN A 200 -10.51 -5.96 12.80
C ASN A 200 -12.02 -5.97 12.57
N VAL A 201 -12.63 -4.79 12.37
CA VAL A 201 -14.09 -4.69 12.23
C VAL A 201 -14.57 -5.34 10.92
N VAL A 202 -13.92 -5.06 9.79
CA VAL A 202 -14.38 -5.65 8.52
C VAL A 202 -14.09 -7.15 8.44
N ASP A 203 -13.03 -7.63 9.09
CA ASP A 203 -12.73 -9.06 9.17
C ASP A 203 -13.81 -9.82 9.95
N GLU A 204 -14.16 -9.33 11.13
CA GLU A 204 -15.15 -9.95 12.01
C GLU A 204 -16.58 -9.85 11.43
N PHE A 205 -16.99 -8.66 11.00
CA PHE A 205 -18.40 -8.40 10.69
C PHE A 205 -18.77 -8.56 9.21
N ILE A 206 -17.79 -8.62 8.30
CA ILE A 206 -18.03 -8.75 6.85
C ILE A 206 -17.41 -10.04 6.33
N ILE A 207 -16.09 -10.20 6.43
CA ILE A 207 -15.39 -11.36 5.86
C ILE A 207 -15.87 -12.65 6.51
N CYS A 208 -15.85 -12.76 7.85
CA CYS A 208 -16.33 -13.97 8.52
C CYS A 208 -17.80 -14.25 8.21
N LYS A 209 -18.64 -13.21 8.16
CA LYS A 209 -20.06 -13.32 7.82
C LYS A 209 -20.31 -13.95 6.44
N TYR A 210 -19.53 -13.57 5.42
CA TYR A 210 -19.77 -14.04 4.04
C TYR A 210 -18.95 -15.28 3.68
N ARG A 211 -17.72 -15.41 4.19
CA ARG A 211 -16.82 -16.55 3.94
C ARG A 211 -17.38 -17.86 4.49
N TYR A 212 -18.01 -17.84 5.67
CA TYR A 212 -18.50 -19.05 6.34
C TYR A 212 -19.97 -19.37 6.10
N LYS A 213 -20.77 -18.42 5.60
CA LYS A 213 -22.18 -18.66 5.22
C LYS A 213 -22.35 -19.69 4.09
N GLN A 214 -21.33 -19.87 3.24
CA GLN A 214 -21.42 -20.78 2.08
C GLN A 214 -21.29 -22.27 2.43
N LYS A 215 -21.03 -22.63 3.70
CA LYS A 215 -20.87 -24.04 4.13
C LYS A 215 -22.15 -24.70 4.67
N GLU A 216 -23.26 -23.97 4.76
CA GLU A 216 -24.58 -24.55 5.05
C GLU A 216 -25.29 -24.90 3.72
N LYS A 217 -25.02 -26.11 3.21
CA LYS A 217 -25.84 -26.77 2.20
C LYS A 217 -26.13 -28.20 2.64
#